data_AF-A0A2G9YXD9-F1
#
_entry.id   AF-A0A2G9YXD9-F1
#
_cell.length_a   1.000
_cell.length_b   1.000
_cell.length_c   1.000
_cell.angle_alpha   90.00
_cell.angle_beta   90.00
_cell.angle_gamma   90.00
#
_symmetry.space_group_name_H-M   'P 1'
#
loop_
_entity.id
_entity.type
_entity.pdbx_description
1 polymer ?
#
loop_
_entity_poly.entity_id
_entity_poly.type
_entity_poly.pdbx_seq_one_letter_code
_entity_poly.pdbx_strand_id
1 'polypeptide(L)'
;MIKNKKETALIIDIGAEVTNFGVFDEKGLRLSISNEIAGVKFTQSLEEGLKVPKEEAERVKKECGLNPEKEEGKIFLILQKDVQIGIIWEVRKIEEYFLKKEGKKIDR
;
A
#
# COMPACT_ATOMS: atom_id res chain seq x y z
N MET A 1 -15.65 6.91 6.89
CA MET A 1 -16.12 7.62 8.12
C MET A 1 -15.56 6.88 9.33
N ILE A 2 -14.68 7.50 10.11
CA ILE A 2 -14.14 6.93 11.36
C ILE A 2 -15.29 6.86 12.36
N LYS A 3 -15.65 5.65 12.81
CA LYS A 3 -16.82 5.43 13.67
C LYS A 3 -16.58 5.72 15.16
N ASN A 4 -15.32 5.82 15.59
CA ASN A 4 -14.94 6.13 16.97
C ASN A 4 -13.87 7.23 17.04
N LYS A 5 -14.18 8.35 17.70
CA LYS A 5 -13.30 9.52 17.87
C LYS A 5 -12.09 9.31 18.80
N LYS A 6 -11.89 8.11 19.37
CA LYS A 6 -10.83 7.82 20.36
C LYS A 6 -9.65 7.00 19.81
N GLU A 7 -9.71 6.58 18.55
CA GLU A 7 -8.71 5.70 17.95
C GLU A 7 -7.85 6.47 16.94
N THR A 8 -6.54 6.28 17.04
CA THR A 8 -5.59 6.73 16.01
C THR A 8 -5.74 5.83 14.79
N ALA A 9 -6.06 6.40 13.64
CA ALA A 9 -6.27 5.67 12.39
C ALA A 9 -5.19 6.00 11.36
N LEU A 10 -4.70 5.00 10.65
CA LEU A 10 -3.86 5.16 9.45
C LEU A 10 -4.73 4.97 8.20
N ILE A 11 -4.80 6.01 7.38
CA ILE A 11 -5.42 5.98 6.06
C ILE A 11 -4.32 5.85 5.02
N ILE A 12 -4.47 4.88 4.11
CA ILE A 12 -3.55 4.66 3.00
C ILE A 12 -4.34 4.85 1.71
N ASP A 13 -3.92 5.80 0.89
CA ASP A 13 -4.50 6.09 -0.42
C ASP A 13 -3.48 5.70 -1.50
N ILE A 14 -3.77 4.62 -2.23
CA ILE A 14 -2.91 4.06 -3.26
C ILE A 14 -3.41 4.57 -4.62
N GLY A 15 -2.73 5.58 -5.15
CA GLY A 15 -3.05 6.19 -6.43
C GLY A 15 -2.43 5.46 -7.63
N ALA A 16 -2.37 6.17 -8.76
CA ALA A 16 -1.67 5.69 -9.94
C ALA A 16 -0.14 5.80 -9.75
N GLU A 17 0.36 6.97 -9.37
CA GLU A 17 1.81 7.23 -9.28
C GLU A 17 2.34 7.22 -7.84
N VAL A 18 1.50 7.62 -6.88
CA VAL A 18 1.91 7.83 -5.49
C VAL A 18 0.96 7.11 -4.55
N THR A 19 1.52 6.56 -3.48
CA THR A 19 0.78 6.12 -2.30
C THR A 19 0.95 7.14 -1.18
N ASN A 20 -0.15 7.63 -0.64
CA ASN A 20 -0.20 8.57 0.48
C ASN A 20 -0.57 7.84 1.77
N PHE A 21 0.10 8.19 2.86
CA PHE A 21 -0.14 7.68 4.20
C PHE A 21 -0.49 8.85 5.12
N GLY A 22 -1.68 8.81 5.71
CA GLY A 22 -2.17 9.82 6.63
C GLY A 22 -2.55 9.21 7.97
N VAL A 23 -1.92 9.63 9.06
CA VAL A 23 -2.34 9.25 10.42
C VAL A 23 -3.20 10.34 11.02
N PHE A 24 -4.38 9.96 11.52
CA PHE A 24 -5.36 10.86 12.11
C PHE A 24 -5.70 10.42 13.53
N ASP A 25 -5.90 11.37 14.43
CA ASP A 25 -6.46 11.12 15.77
C ASP A 25 -7.53 12.17 16.11
N GLU A 26 -7.94 12.25 17.38
CA GLU A 26 -8.95 13.20 17.86
C GLU A 26 -8.59 14.68 17.61
N LYS A 27 -7.31 14.98 17.37
CA LYS A 27 -6.75 16.32 17.09
C LYS A 27 -6.56 16.59 15.60
N GLY A 28 -6.99 15.67 14.72
CA GLY A 28 -6.87 15.78 13.27
C GLY A 28 -5.63 15.09 12.71
N LEU A 29 -5.05 15.63 11.64
CA LEU A 29 -3.89 15.05 10.94
C LEU A 29 -2.63 15.12 11.81
N ARG A 30 -1.96 13.97 11.99
CA ARG A 30 -0.79 13.79 12.85
C ARG A 30 0.49 13.52 12.07
N LEU A 31 0.36 12.83 10.94
CA LEU A 31 1.45 12.52 10.02
C LEU A 31 0.89 12.44 8.61
N SER A 32 1.63 12.98 7.64
CA SER A 32 1.36 12.83 6.21
C SER A 32 2.68 12.56 5.50
N ILE A 33 2.81 11.40 4.89
CA ILE A 33 3.97 11.03 4.07
C ILE A 33 3.50 10.33 2.80
N SER A 34 4.38 10.25 1.80
CA SER A 34 4.07 9.66 0.51
C SER A 34 5.27 8.90 -0.05
N ASN A 35 5.02 7.93 -0.92
CA ASN A 35 6.05 7.30 -1.73
C ASN A 35 5.55 6.96 -3.15
N GLU A 36 6.48 6.67 -4.05
CA GLU A 36 6.22 6.46 -5.48
C GLU A 36 5.89 4.99 -5.83
N ILE A 37 5.56 4.15 -4.83
CA ILE A 37 5.17 2.76 -5.07
C ILE A 37 3.65 2.69 -5.08
N ALA A 38 3.10 2.70 -6.30
CA ALA A 38 1.65 2.69 -6.55
C ALA A 38 1.31 1.96 -7.85
N GLY A 39 0.11 2.21 -8.40
CA GLY A 39 -0.46 1.46 -9.51
C GLY A 39 0.41 1.36 -10.78
N VAL A 40 1.13 2.42 -11.16
CA VAL A 40 2.03 2.45 -12.32
C VAL A 40 3.23 1.55 -12.07
N LYS A 41 3.81 1.60 -10.86
CA LYS A 41 4.95 0.74 -10.51
C LYS A 41 4.58 -0.74 -10.55
N PHE A 42 3.41 -1.10 -10.03
CA PHE A 42 2.88 -2.47 -10.12
C PHE A 42 2.76 -2.96 -11.56
N THR A 43 2.34 -2.08 -12.46
CA THR A 43 2.18 -2.40 -13.89
C THR A 43 3.54 -2.63 -14.55
N GLN A 44 4.52 -1.76 -14.27
CA GLN A 44 5.90 -1.91 -14.74
C GLN A 44 6.54 -3.22 -14.25
N SER A 45 6.37 -3.57 -12.98
CA SER A 45 6.90 -4.81 -12.43
C SER A 45 6.29 -6.05 -13.09
N LEU A 46 5.02 -5.99 -13.49
CA LEU A 46 4.35 -7.05 -14.25
C LEU A 46 4.79 -7.11 -15.71
N GLU A 47 4.95 -5.95 -16.37
CA GLU A 47 5.54 -5.86 -17.71
C GLU A 47 6.91 -6.54 -17.75
N GLU A 48 7.79 -6.18 -16.83
CA GLU A 48 9.15 -6.75 -16.70
C GLU A 48 9.12 -8.24 -16.33
N GLY A 49 8.30 -8.61 -15.34
CA GLY A 49 8.24 -9.97 -14.81
C GLY A 49 7.56 -10.99 -15.73
N LEU A 50 6.61 -10.55 -16.56
CA LEU A 50 5.87 -11.39 -17.50
C LEU A 50 6.37 -11.28 -18.93
N LYS A 51 7.14 -10.23 -19.26
CA LYS A 51 7.60 -9.90 -20.62
C LYS A 51 6.44 -9.73 -21.59
N VAL A 52 5.42 -8.99 -21.16
CA VAL A 52 4.21 -8.67 -21.93
C VAL A 52 4.10 -7.15 -22.11
N PRO A 53 3.40 -6.65 -23.13
CA PRO A 53 3.16 -5.22 -23.28
C PRO A 53 2.47 -4.59 -22.06
N LYS A 54 2.70 -3.30 -21.82
CA LYS A 54 2.12 -2.54 -20.71
C LYS A 54 0.60 -2.69 -20.60
N GLU A 55 -0.12 -2.69 -21.72
CA GLU A 55 -1.58 -2.84 -21.75
C GLU A 55 -2.02 -4.18 -21.18
N GLU A 56 -1.29 -5.25 -21.52
CA GLU A 56 -1.53 -6.59 -21.02
C GLU A 56 -1.16 -6.70 -19.53
N ALA A 57 -0.05 -6.09 -19.11
CA ALA A 57 0.35 -6.00 -17.71
C ALA A 57 -0.72 -5.28 -16.85
N GLU A 58 -1.28 -4.17 -17.34
CA GLU A 58 -2.35 -3.44 -16.67
C GLU A 58 -3.63 -4.28 -16.56
N ARG A 59 -3.96 -5.02 -17.63
CA ARG A 59 -5.13 -5.91 -17.67
C ARG A 59 -5.01 -7.01 -16.61
N VAL A 60 -3.91 -7.76 -16.61
CA VAL A 60 -3.71 -8.85 -15.63
C VAL A 60 -3.59 -8.33 -14.20
N LYS A 61 -3.04 -7.12 -13.98
CA LYS A 61 -3.03 -6.46 -12.68
C LYS A 61 -4.45 -6.26 -12.15
N LYS A 62 -5.36 -5.73 -12.97
CA LYS A 62 -6.76 -5.48 -12.57
C LYS A 62 -7.54 -6.76 -12.36
N GLU A 63 -7.31 -7.77 -13.20
CA GLU A 63 -8.04 -9.03 -13.14
C GLU A 63 -7.57 -9.93 -11.99
N CYS A 64 -6.25 -10.04 -11.80
CA CYS A 64 -5.65 -10.97 -10.85
C CYS A 64 -5.26 -10.30 -9.53
N GLY A 65 -4.62 -9.13 -9.62
CA GLY A 65 -4.14 -8.38 -8.46
C GLY A 65 -3.31 -9.23 -7.50
N LEU A 66 -3.57 -9.05 -6.20
CA LEU A 66 -2.93 -9.82 -5.12
C LEU A 66 -3.72 -11.08 -4.75
N ASN A 67 -4.44 -11.71 -5.70
CA ASN A 67 -5.09 -12.99 -5.45
C ASN A 67 -4.13 -14.16 -5.76
N PRO A 68 -3.70 -14.95 -4.76
CA PRO A 68 -2.78 -16.07 -4.99
C PRO A 68 -3.42 -17.26 -5.72
N GLU A 69 -4.75 -17.33 -5.81
CA GLU A 69 -5.48 -18.43 -6.46
C GLU A 69 -5.60 -18.26 -7.99
N LYS A 70 -5.27 -17.07 -8.53
CA LYS A 70 -5.31 -16.78 -9.96
C LYS A 70 -3.94 -16.94 -10.60
N GLU A 71 -3.91 -17.43 -11.84
CA GLU A 71 -2.67 -17.56 -12.64
C GLU A 71 -1.55 -18.28 -11.88
N GLU A 72 -1.91 -19.35 -11.16
CA GLU A 72 -0.99 -20.14 -10.33
C GLU A 72 -0.19 -19.28 -9.31
N GLY A 73 -0.73 -18.13 -8.90
CA GLY A 73 -0.11 -17.19 -7.98
C GLY A 73 1.03 -16.36 -8.58
N LYS A 74 1.33 -16.49 -9.87
CA LYS A 74 2.46 -15.80 -10.51
C LYS A 74 2.37 -14.27 -10.40
N ILE A 75 1.17 -13.72 -10.62
CA ILE A 75 0.91 -12.27 -10.53
C ILE A 75 1.11 -11.78 -9.09
N PHE A 76 0.55 -12.52 -8.12
CA PHE A 76 0.75 -12.25 -6.70
C PHE A 76 2.24 -12.24 -6.34
N LEU A 77 3.02 -13.21 -6.80
CA LEU A 77 4.44 -13.33 -6.48
C LEU A 77 5.28 -12.14 -6.97
N ILE A 78 4.89 -11.54 -8.10
CA ILE A 78 5.55 -10.33 -8.62
C ILE A 78 5.13 -9.12 -7.80
N LEU A 79 3.82 -8.90 -7.63
CA LEU A 79 3.28 -7.72 -6.96
C LEU A 79 3.59 -7.67 -5.46
N GLN A 80 3.67 -8.82 -4.79
CA GLN A 80 3.95 -8.86 -3.34
C GLN A 80 5.26 -8.14 -3.00
N LYS A 81 6.27 -8.16 -3.89
CA LYS A 81 7.56 -7.53 -3.62
C LYS A 81 7.40 -6.02 -3.49
N ASP A 82 6.69 -5.40 -4.42
CA ASP A 82 6.44 -3.96 -4.39
C ASP A 82 5.54 -3.57 -3.22
N VAL A 83 4.52 -4.37 -2.92
CA VAL A 83 3.63 -4.12 -1.77
C VAL A 83 4.39 -4.23 -0.44
N GLN A 84 5.26 -5.22 -0.29
CA GLN A 84 6.07 -5.39 0.93
C GLN A 84 6.99 -4.19 1.15
N ILE A 85 7.68 -3.74 0.09
CA ILE A 85 8.67 -2.66 0.18
C ILE A 85 8.01 -1.28 0.27
N GLY A 86 6.97 -1.04 -0.55
CA GLY A 86 6.36 0.27 -0.68
C GLY A 86 5.23 0.55 0.29
N ILE A 87 4.51 -0.48 0.75
CA ILE A 87 3.34 -0.26 1.60
C ILE A 87 3.60 -0.82 2.99
N ILE A 88 3.88 -2.11 3.11
CA ILE A 88 4.01 -2.77 4.41
C ILE A 88 5.18 -2.23 5.23
N TRP A 89 6.33 -1.99 4.59
CA TRP A 89 7.49 -1.40 5.26
C TRP A 89 7.20 0.03 5.76
N GLU A 90 6.47 0.83 4.99
CA GLU A 90 6.11 2.19 5.38
C GLU A 90 5.12 2.19 6.56
N VAL A 91 4.10 1.33 6.50
CA VAL A 91 3.17 1.11 7.60
C VAL A 91 3.92 0.76 8.90
N ARG A 92 4.87 -0.17 8.84
CA ARG A 92 5.68 -0.56 10.00
C ARG A 92 6.49 0.60 10.58
N LYS A 93 7.11 1.41 9.72
CA LYS A 93 7.87 2.60 10.16
C LYS A 93 6.96 3.63 10.83
N ILE A 94 5.77 3.86 10.27
CA ILE A 94 4.76 4.75 10.87
C ILE A 94 4.34 4.23 12.25
N GLU A 95 4.02 2.94 12.35
CA GLU A 95 3.63 2.30 13.62
C GLU A 95 4.73 2.40 14.67
N GLU A 96 5.97 2.10 14.30
CA GLU A 96 7.12 2.19 15.21
C GLU A 96 7.33 3.63 15.69
N TYR A 97 7.22 4.61 14.79
CA TYR A 97 7.31 6.03 15.13
C TYR A 97 6.22 6.45 16.13
N PHE A 98 4.95 6.09 15.88
CA PHE A 98 3.85 6.43 16.77
C PHE A 98 3.91 5.71 18.12
N LEU A 99 4.32 4.43 18.14
CA LEU A 99 4.48 3.67 19.37
C LEU A 99 5.57 4.27 20.26
N LYS A 100 6.75 4.58 19.69
CA LYS A 100 7.89 5.13 20.46
C LYS A 100 7.63 6.56 20.94
N LYS A 101 7.01 7.40 20.12
CA LYS A 101 6.86 8.83 20.41
C LYS A 101 5.67 9.14 21.30
N GLU A 102 4.54 8.47 21.09
CA GLU A 102 3.26 8.84 21.72
C GLU A 102 2.75 7.77 22.69
N GLY A 103 3.36 6.58 22.74
CA GLY A 103 2.86 5.45 23.54
C GLY A 103 1.48 4.92 23.09
N LYS A 104 0.97 5.40 21.95
CA LYS A 104 -0.32 5.04 21.38
C LYS A 104 -0.14 3.93 20.33
N LYS A 105 -1.08 2.97 20.30
CA LYS A 105 -1.21 2.00 19.20
C LYS A 105 -2.12 2.57 18.12
N ILE A 106 -1.80 2.30 16.86
CA ILE A 106 -2.67 2.60 15.71
C ILE A 106 -3.68 1.46 15.59
N ASP A 107 -4.96 1.80 15.50
CA ASP A 107 -6.01 0.83 15.23
C ASP A 107 -6.11 0.60 13.71
N ARG A 108 -6.22 -0.66 13.29
CA ARG A 108 -6.06 -1.09 11.89
C ARG A 108 -7.35 -1.64 11.31
#